data_AF-A0A511QBP2-F1
#
_entry.id   AF-A0A511QBP2-F1
#
_cell.length_a   1.000
_cell.length_b   1.000
_cell.length_c   1.000
_cell.angle_alpha   90.00
_cell.angle_beta   90.00
_cell.angle_gamma   90.00
#
_symmetry.space_group_name_H-M   'P 1'
#
loop_
_entity.id
_entity.type
_entity.pdbx_description
1 polymer ?
#
loop_
_entity_poly.entity_id
_entity_poly.type
_entity_poly.pdbx_seq_one_letter_code
_entity_poly.pdbx_strand_id
1 'polypeptide(L)' 'MPLIACPVCEKQISKRAHTCPGCGEPDPLNHLAKSKLLSFIFWSIVLFCLGYISWFYLVPMIVEALRNH' A
#
# COMPACT_ATOMS: atom_id res chain seq x y z
N MET A 1 26.29 -3.61 9.64
CA MET A 1 24.91 -3.54 10.21
C MET A 1 23.99 -3.00 9.12
N PRO A 2 22.69 -3.37 9.01
CA PRO A 2 21.82 -2.78 7.99
C PRO A 2 21.52 -1.32 8.32
N LEU A 3 21.90 -0.40 7.42
CA LEU A 3 21.52 1.00 7.47
C LEU A 3 20.26 1.21 6.62
N ILE A 4 19.38 2.08 7.08
CA ILE A 4 18.16 2.50 6.38
C ILE A 4 18.13 4.03 6.31
N ALA A 5 17.67 4.59 5.19
CA ALA A 5 17.50 6.03 5.05
C ALA A 5 16.32 6.51 5.92
N CYS A 6 16.54 7.55 6.72
CA CYS A 6 15.46 8.24 7.43
C CYS A 6 14.53 8.94 6.41
N PRO A 7 13.20 8.76 6.48
CA PRO A 7 12.28 9.36 5.51
C PRO A 7 12.17 10.90 5.59
N VAL A 8 12.72 11.52 6.64
CA VAL A 8 12.60 12.97 6.89
C VAL A 8 13.86 13.72 6.45
N CYS A 9 15.03 13.19 6.79
CA CYS A 9 16.31 13.85 6.53
C CYS A 9 17.22 13.08 5.57
N GLU A 10 16.76 11.95 5.02
CA GLU A 10 17.47 11.03 4.09
C GLU A 10 18.84 10.51 4.56
N LYS A 11 19.29 10.89 5.77
CA LYS A 11 20.51 10.37 6.40
C LYS A 11 20.36 8.88 6.67
N GLN A 12 21.44 8.14 6.42
CA GLN A 12 21.52 6.72 6.73
C GLN A 12 21.62 6.51 8.24
N ILE A 13 20.64 5.79 8.79
CA ILE A 13 20.54 5.48 10.23
C ILE A 13 20.54 3.97 10.45
N SER A 14 20.99 3.55 11.64
CA SER A 14 20.93 2.14 12.03
C SER A 14 19.47 1.69 12.18
N LYS A 15 19.15 0.49 11.68
CA LYS A 15 17.81 -0.12 11.78
C LYS A 15 17.33 -0.40 13.22
N ARG A 16 18.15 -0.13 14.25
CA ARG A 16 17.77 -0.23 15.68
C ARG A 16 17.62 1.12 16.37
N ALA A 17 17.82 2.24 15.66
CA ALA A 17 17.69 3.55 16.26
C ALA A 17 16.20 3.85 16.51
N HIS A 18 15.82 3.97 17.79
CA HIS A 18 14.48 4.43 18.21
C HIS A 18 14.23 5.91 17.89
N THR A 19 15.29 6.66 17.57
CA THR A 19 15.23 8.08 17.27
C THR A 19 16.26 8.41 16.20
N CYS A 20 15.91 9.24 15.22
CA CYS A 20 16.86 9.67 14.20
C CYS A 20 17.85 10.69 14.79
N PRO A 21 19.18 10.44 14.78
CA PRO A 21 20.17 11.40 15.31
C PRO A 21 20.33 12.65 14.44
N GLY A 22 19.75 12.67 13.24
CA GLY A 22 19.84 13.81 12.32
C GLY A 22 18.75 14.85 12.52
N CYS A 23 17.50 14.43 12.68
CA CYS A 23 16.33 15.30 12.77
C CYS A 23 15.56 15.19 14.10
N GLY A 24 15.84 14.18 14.93
CA GLY A 24 15.12 13.96 16.20
C GLY A 24 13.78 13.26 16.06
N GLU A 25 13.40 12.76 14.87
CA GLU A 25 12.12 12.09 14.66
C GLU A 25 12.02 10.80 15.53
N PRO A 26 10.98 10.68 16.39
CA PRO A 26 10.73 9.48 17.17
C PRO A 26 10.21 8.33 16.29
N ASP A 27 10.85 7.17 16.40
CA ASP A 27 10.49 5.89 15.77
C ASP A 27 10.31 5.90 14.23
N PRO A 28 11.42 6.04 13.47
CA PRO A 28 11.39 6.09 12.00
C PRO A 28 10.88 4.79 11.34
N LEU A 29 10.92 3.65 12.05
CA LEU A 29 10.46 2.36 11.54
C LEU A 29 8.94 2.22 11.50
N ASN A 30 8.25 2.81 12.47
CA ASN A 30 6.80 2.66 12.59
C ASN A 30 6.09 3.43 11.46
N HIS A 31 6.67 4.57 11.06
CA HIS A 31 6.18 5.36 9.93
C HIS A 31 6.32 4.62 8.58
N LEU A 32 7.44 3.91 8.37
CA LEU A 32 7.69 3.11 7.16
C LEU A 32 6.77 1.88 7.05
N ALA A 33 6.52 1.20 8.17
CA ALA A 33 5.63 0.05 8.20
C ALA A 33 4.18 0.46 7.93
N LYS A 34 3.73 1.58 8.53
CA LYS A 34 2.37 2.09 8.39
C LYS A 34 2.05 2.54 6.96
N SER A 35 2.96 3.24 6.29
CA SER A 35 2.73 3.74 4.92
C SER A 35 2.63 2.61 3.90
N LYS A 36 3.47 1.58 4.02
CA LYS A 36 3.44 0.42 3.12
C LYS A 36 2.17 -0.41 3.32
N LEU A 37 1.72 -0.60 4.57
CA LEU A 37 0.47 -1.27 4.88
C LEU A 37 -0.74 -0.49 4.36
N LEU A 38 -0.77 0.84 4.55
CA LEU A 38 -1.89 1.66 4.09
C LEU A 38 -2.05 1.59 2.56
N SER A 39 -0.93 1.68 1.84
CA SER A 39 -0.90 1.55 0.38
C SER A 39 -1.38 0.16 -0.06
N PHE A 40 -0.90 -0.90 0.60
CA PHE A 40 -1.32 -2.26 0.28
C PHE A 40 -2.82 -2.48 0.51
N ILE A 41 -3.36 -1.97 1.62
CA ILE A 41 -4.80 -2.02 1.94
C ILE A 41 -5.60 -1.26 0.88
N PHE A 42 -5.16 -0.05 0.51
CA PHE A 42 -5.83 0.75 -0.51
C PHE A 42 -5.91 0.02 -1.86
N TRP A 43 -4.78 -0.49 -2.35
CA TRP A 43 -4.73 -1.24 -3.60
C TRP A 43 -5.55 -2.53 -3.55
N SER A 44 -5.56 -3.23 -2.40
CA SER A 44 -6.38 -4.43 -2.21
C SER A 44 -7.87 -4.11 -2.32
N ILE A 45 -8.35 -3.04 -1.68
CA ILE A 45 -9.76 -2.62 -1.75
C ILE A 45 -10.13 -2.22 -3.17
N VAL A 46 -9.28 -1.44 -3.85
CA VAL A 46 -9.53 -1.00 -5.24
C VAL A 46 -9.69 -2.19 -6.17
N LEU A 47 -8.77 -3.16 -6.11
CA LEU A 47 -8.84 -4.37 -6.94
C LEU A 47 -10.09 -5.20 -6.66
N PHE A 48 -10.45 -5.33 -5.38
CA PHE A 48 -11.62 -6.11 -4.97
C PHE A 48 -12.92 -5.46 -5.48
N CYS A 49 -13.05 -4.14 -5.33
CA CYS A 49 -14.20 -3.39 -5.84
C CYS A 49 -14.30 -3.47 -7.37
N LEU A 50 -13.18 -3.30 -8.09
CA LEU A 50 -13.17 -3.41 -9.55
C LEU A 50 -13.54 -4.82 -10.02
N GLY A 51 -13.00 -5.86 -9.38
CA GLY A 51 -13.35 -7.24 -9.68
C GLY A 51 -14.82 -7.55 -9.40
N TYR A 52 -15.35 -7.06 -8.28
CA TYR A 52 -16.76 -7.24 -7.91
C TYR A 52 -17.71 -6.54 -8.89
N ILE A 53 -17.43 -5.28 -9.24
CA ILE A 53 -18.21 -4.52 -10.24
C ILE A 53 -18.11 -5.23 -11.59
N SER A 54 -16.91 -5.62 -12.00
CA SER A 54 -16.73 -6.36 -13.24
C SER A 54 -17.59 -7.63 -13.26
N TRP A 55 -17.54 -8.44 -12.20
CA TRP A 55 -18.38 -9.62 -12.11
C TRP A 55 -19.89 -9.31 -12.14
N PHE A 56 -20.34 -8.33 -11.36
CA PHE A 56 -21.76 -8.04 -11.23
C PHE A 56 -22.37 -7.38 -12.47
N TYR A 57 -21.57 -6.66 -13.27
CA TYR A 57 -22.06 -5.90 -14.43
C TYR A 57 -21.65 -6.51 -15.78
N LEU A 58 -20.41 -6.99 -15.95
CA LEU A 58 -19.98 -7.62 -17.21
C LEU A 58 -20.62 -8.99 -17.41
N VAL A 59 -20.78 -9.79 -16.35
CA VAL A 59 -21.38 -11.13 -16.48
C VAL A 59 -22.84 -11.08 -16.97
N PRO A 60 -23.77 -10.30 -16.37
CA PRO A 60 -25.13 -10.23 -16.90
C PRO A 60 -25.17 -9.67 -18.33
N MET A 61 -24.34 -8.68 -18.64
CA MET A 61 -24.26 -8.12 -19.99
C MET A 61 -23.80 -9.16 -21.03
N ILE A 62 -22.82 -10.00 -20.69
CA ILE A 62 -22.36 -11.10 -21.58
C ILE A 62 -23.44 -12.17 -21.73
N VAL A 63 -24.13 -12.53 -20.64
CA VAL A 63 -25.22 -13.53 -20.67
C VAL A 63 -26.38 -13.04 -21.55
N GLU A 64 -26.72 -11.76 -21.47
CA GLU A 64 -27.74 -11.14 -22.33
C GLU A 64 -27.30 -11.08 -23.79
N ALA A 65 -26.04 -10.71 -24.05
CA ALA A 65 -25.48 -10.66 -25.40
C ALA A 65 -25.46 -12.05 -26.07
N LEU A 66 -25.12 -13.11 -25.32
CA LEU A 66 -25.14 -14.49 -25.81
C LEU A 66 -26.56 -15.06 -25.96
N ARG A 67 -27.54 -14.51 -25.25
CA ARG A 67 -28.95 -14.96 -25.34
C ARG A 67 -29.68 -14.36 -26.54
N ASN A 68 -29.30 -13.15 -26.96
CA ASN A 68 -29.90 -12.44 -28.09
C ASN A 68 -29.23 -12.74 -29.45
N HIS A 69 -28.22 -13.60 -29.48
CA HIS A 69 -27.53 -14.05 -30.68
C HIS A 69 -27.82 -15.53 -30.93
#